data_AF-A0A7R9MER2-F1
#
_entry.id   AF-A0A7R9MER2-F1
#
_cell.length_a   1.000
_cell.length_b   1.000
_cell.length_c   1.000
_cell.angle_alpha   90.00
_cell.angle_beta   90.00
_cell.angle_gamma   90.00
#
_symmetry.space_group_name_H-M   'P 1'
#
loop_
_entity.id
_entity.type
_entity.pdbx_description
1 polymer ?
#
loop_
_entity_poly.entity_id
_entity_poly.type
_entity_poly.pdbx_seq_one_letter_code
_entity_poly.pdbx_strand_id
1 'polypeptide(L)'
;MAQLHFHWSDHKGRGSEHAFNGRTYSMEMHIVHFNKKYDNISESMHHKDGLAVIGVMFEITRKENPHLDAIIEGVRAVKIEGTEDFHSSPQFRQNPIQPTIRLENLLPNDLTLFFRYKGSLTTPPCYEAVTWLVFHDTTDIGLKQIQSFRELMNSEKVVMSDTFRQLQALNERRVEASRRLSDPMTGAATHVDRNHLLTHLSLIVSSLLIITKY
;
A
#
# COMPACT_ATOMS: atom_id res chain seq x y z
N MET A 1 11.33 -6.53 -1.47
CA MET A 1 10.58 -5.39 -0.91
C MET A 1 11.58 -4.37 -0.43
N ALA A 2 11.28 -3.07 -0.58
CA ALA A 2 12.09 -1.97 -0.06
C ALA A 2 11.47 -1.31 1.17
N GLN A 3 10.20 -0.90 1.08
CA GLN A 3 9.49 -0.20 2.15
C GLN A 3 7.97 -0.34 1.98
N LEU A 4 7.22 0.09 3.00
CA LEU A 4 5.80 0.42 2.88
C LEU A 4 5.53 1.81 3.45
N HIS A 5 4.47 2.48 2.98
CA HIS A 5 4.00 3.76 3.50
C HIS A 5 2.50 3.94 3.27
N PHE A 6 1.93 5.00 3.84
CA PHE A 6 0.50 5.29 3.81
C PHE A 6 0.23 6.70 3.27
N HIS A 7 -0.90 6.85 2.59
CA HIS A 7 -1.49 8.11 2.16
C HIS A 7 -2.85 8.26 2.82
N TRP A 8 -3.15 9.45 3.35
CA TRP A 8 -4.39 9.73 4.06
C TRP A 8 -4.83 11.19 3.89
N SER A 9 -6.06 11.47 4.29
CA SER A 9 -6.64 12.81 4.43
C SER A 9 -7.25 12.95 5.82
N ASP A 10 -7.54 14.18 6.23
CA ASP A 10 -8.33 14.50 7.41
C ASP A 10 -9.84 14.23 7.21
N HIS A 11 -10.30 14.12 5.96
CA HIS A 11 -11.70 13.85 5.62
C HIS A 11 -12.03 12.36 5.43
N LYS A 12 -13.24 11.94 5.82
CA LYS A 12 -13.73 10.58 5.57
C LYS A 12 -13.99 10.36 4.07
N GLY A 13 -13.59 9.20 3.55
CA GLY A 13 -13.80 8.83 2.15
C GLY A 13 -12.85 9.53 1.16
N ARG A 14 -11.84 10.22 1.68
CA ARG A 14 -10.76 10.89 0.93
C ARG A 14 -9.43 10.50 1.58
N GLY A 15 -8.36 10.37 0.81
CA GLY A 15 -7.05 9.98 1.31
C GLY A 15 -6.33 8.90 0.51
N SER A 16 -7.05 8.14 -0.32
CA SER A 16 -6.42 7.26 -1.31
C SER A 16 -5.85 8.04 -2.49
N GLU A 17 -4.76 7.53 -3.08
CA GLU A 17 -4.18 8.08 -4.32
C GLU A 17 -4.95 7.58 -5.55
N HIS A 18 -5.35 6.29 -5.55
CA HIS A 18 -6.20 5.75 -6.61
C HIS A 18 -7.69 5.91 -6.29
N ALA A 19 -8.49 5.83 -7.34
CA ALA A 19 -9.94 5.82 -7.28
C ALA A 19 -10.51 4.73 -8.18
N PHE A 20 -11.63 4.12 -7.76
CA PHE A 20 -12.39 3.17 -8.55
C PHE A 20 -13.70 3.82 -8.98
N ASN A 21 -13.92 3.97 -10.29
CA ASN A 21 -15.12 4.63 -10.84
C ASN A 21 -15.40 6.01 -10.20
N GLY A 22 -14.34 6.79 -9.96
CA GLY A 22 -14.44 8.11 -9.33
C GLY A 22 -14.57 8.09 -7.80
N ARG A 23 -14.71 6.91 -7.17
CA ARG A 23 -14.74 6.77 -5.71
C ARG A 23 -13.33 6.66 -5.13
N THR A 24 -13.02 7.54 -4.18
CA THR A 24 -11.83 7.50 -3.32
C THR A 24 -12.12 6.80 -1.99
N TYR A 25 -11.05 6.42 -1.29
CA TYR A 25 -11.07 5.73 0.00
C TYR A 25 -10.38 6.59 1.07
N SER A 26 -10.49 6.19 2.33
CA SER A 26 -10.06 7.04 3.46
C SER A 26 -8.54 7.03 3.68
N MET A 27 -7.86 5.98 3.21
CA MET A 27 -6.42 5.81 3.27
C MET A 27 -6.00 4.79 2.21
N GLU A 28 -4.75 4.87 1.75
CA GLU A 28 -4.14 3.87 0.87
C GLU A 28 -2.74 3.53 1.38
N MET A 29 -2.41 2.23 1.40
CA MET A 29 -1.06 1.75 1.69
C MET A 29 -0.36 1.36 0.39
N HIS A 30 0.90 1.75 0.28
CA HIS A 30 1.80 1.34 -0.79
C HIS A 30 2.88 0.40 -0.26
N ILE A 31 3.00 -0.79 -0.86
CA ILE A 31 4.09 -1.74 -0.59
C ILE A 31 5.05 -1.74 -1.79
N VAL A 32 6.23 -1.15 -1.60
CA VAL A 32 7.18 -0.88 -2.68
C VAL A 32 8.19 -2.01 -2.83
N HIS A 33 8.33 -2.52 -4.05
CA HIS A 33 9.33 -3.49 -4.44
C HIS A 33 10.18 -2.91 -5.56
N PHE A 34 11.48 -3.24 -5.56
CA PHE A 34 12.37 -2.92 -6.66
C PHE A 34 12.86 -4.20 -7.33
N ASN A 35 13.18 -4.07 -8.60
CA ASN A 35 13.60 -5.15 -9.46
C ASN A 35 15.05 -5.53 -9.14
N LYS A 36 15.28 -6.80 -8.78
CA LYS A 36 16.58 -7.34 -8.39
C LYS A 36 17.59 -7.44 -9.55
N LYS A 37 17.18 -7.09 -10.77
CA LYS A 37 18.09 -6.83 -11.89
C LYS A 37 19.02 -5.65 -11.60
N TYR A 38 18.56 -4.71 -10.77
CA TYR A 38 19.27 -3.51 -10.36
C TYR A 38 19.85 -3.69 -8.96
N ASP A 39 20.97 -3.03 -8.69
CA ASP A 39 21.73 -3.17 -7.45
C ASP A 39 20.95 -2.63 -6.25
N ASN A 40 20.16 -1.57 -6.47
CA ASN A 40 19.41 -0.91 -5.41
C ASN A 40 18.19 -0.16 -5.97
N ILE A 41 17.33 0.30 -5.05
CA ILE A 41 16.10 1.04 -5.41
C ILE A 41 16.39 2.35 -6.17
N SER A 42 17.47 3.05 -5.80
CA SER A 42 17.86 4.33 -6.42
C SER A 42 18.24 4.15 -7.88
N GLU A 43 18.95 3.08 -8.23
CA GLU A 43 19.20 2.76 -9.64
C GLU A 43 17.88 2.37 -10.32
N SER A 44 17.13 1.43 -9.74
CA SER A 44 15.93 0.85 -10.36
C SER A 44 14.90 1.90 -10.78
N MET A 45 14.72 2.97 -10.01
CA MET A 45 13.69 3.99 -10.28
C MET A 45 13.91 4.78 -11.57
N HIS A 46 15.06 4.62 -12.24
CA HIS A 46 15.36 5.23 -13.53
C HIS A 46 14.97 4.33 -14.73
N HIS A 47 14.38 3.15 -14.46
CA HIS A 47 14.01 2.17 -15.48
C HIS A 47 12.50 1.84 -15.46
N LYS A 48 11.89 1.64 -16.64
CA LYS A 48 10.44 1.41 -16.81
C LYS A 48 9.89 0.14 -16.12
N ASP A 49 10.78 -0.76 -15.74
CA ASP A 49 10.55 -2.02 -15.04
C ASP A 49 11.22 -2.05 -13.66
N GLY A 50 11.64 -0.88 -13.17
CA GLY A 50 12.39 -0.71 -11.94
C GLY A 50 11.61 -1.12 -10.70
N LEU A 51 10.32 -0.82 -10.67
CA LEU A 51 9.50 -0.94 -9.47
C LEU A 51 8.20 -1.71 -9.72
N ALA A 52 7.78 -2.45 -8.69
CA ALA A 52 6.41 -2.94 -8.55
C ALA A 52 5.83 -2.42 -7.24
N VAL A 53 4.68 -1.75 -7.30
CA VAL A 53 4.02 -1.19 -6.11
C VAL A 53 2.64 -1.81 -5.96
N ILE A 54 2.37 -2.35 -4.77
CA ILE A 54 1.05 -2.85 -4.41
C ILE A 54 0.28 -1.74 -3.71
N GLY A 55 -0.89 -1.38 -4.22
CA GLY A 55 -1.83 -0.46 -3.61
C GLY A 55 -2.94 -1.21 -2.87
N VAL A 56 -3.16 -0.84 -1.60
CA VAL A 56 -4.20 -1.41 -0.74
C VAL A 56 -5.06 -0.28 -0.18
N MET A 57 -6.34 -0.29 -0.54
CA MET A 57 -7.32 0.68 -0.05
C MET A 57 -7.77 0.35 1.37
N PHE A 58 -8.04 1.39 2.16
CA PHE A 58 -8.59 1.24 3.51
C PHE A 58 -9.95 1.91 3.66
N GLU A 59 -10.89 1.18 4.24
CA GLU A 59 -12.24 1.65 4.56
C GLU A 59 -12.40 1.80 6.07
N ILE A 60 -13.02 2.91 6.48
CA ILE A 60 -13.29 3.15 7.89
C ILE A 60 -14.46 2.27 8.33
N THR A 61 -14.23 1.41 9.31
CA THR A 61 -15.27 0.60 9.94
C THR A 61 -15.45 0.95 11.42
N ARG A 62 -16.49 0.40 12.04
CA ARG A 62 -16.76 0.57 13.48
C ARG A 62 -15.78 -0.22 14.35
N LYS A 63 -15.21 -1.31 13.81
CA LYS A 63 -14.33 -2.21 14.54
C LYS A 63 -12.88 -1.82 14.26
N GLU A 64 -12.05 -1.80 15.29
CA GLU A 64 -10.60 -1.69 15.10
C GLU A 64 -10.07 -2.96 14.43
N ASN A 65 -9.06 -2.80 13.59
CA ASN A 65 -8.36 -3.91 12.97
C ASN A 65 -7.12 -4.26 13.81
N PRO A 66 -7.11 -5.36 14.58
CA PRO A 66 -6.00 -5.69 15.47
C PRO A 66 -4.68 -5.91 14.73
N HIS A 67 -4.74 -6.21 13.43
CA HIS A 67 -3.54 -6.36 12.61
C HIS A 67 -2.81 -5.02 12.36
N LEU A 68 -3.45 -3.89 12.63
CA LEU A 68 -2.86 -2.56 12.55
C LEU A 68 -2.27 -2.09 13.89
N ASP A 69 -2.48 -2.79 15.00
CA ASP A 69 -2.12 -2.29 16.33
C ASP A 69 -0.63 -1.91 16.44
N ALA A 70 0.24 -2.76 15.90
CA ALA A 70 1.68 -2.51 15.80
C ALA A 70 2.03 -1.23 15.02
N ILE A 71 1.34 -1.00 13.89
CA ILE A 71 1.54 0.20 13.06
C ILE A 71 1.05 1.43 13.81
N ILE A 72 -0.12 1.33 14.45
CA ILE A 72 -0.74 2.41 15.20
C ILE A 72 0.09 2.80 16.42
N GLU A 73 0.71 1.83 17.09
CA GLU A 73 1.68 2.09 18.16
C GLU A 73 2.89 2.87 17.63
N GLY A 74 3.48 2.44 16.50
CA GLY A 74 4.57 3.16 15.85
C GLY A 74 4.21 4.60 15.45
N VAL A 75 3.03 4.80 14.86
CA VAL A 75 2.49 6.12 14.49
C VAL A 75 2.37 7.03 15.72
N ARG A 76 1.88 6.51 16.85
CA ARG A 76 1.72 7.30 18.09
C ARG A 76 3.06 7.67 18.71
N ALA A 77 4.05 6.78 18.67
CA ALA A 77 5.37 7.06 19.21
C ALA A 77 6.09 8.18 18.44
N VAL A 78 6.06 8.13 17.10
CA VAL A 78 6.59 9.20 16.23
C VAL A 78 5.98 10.56 16.58
N LYS A 79 4.65 10.60 16.79
CA LYS A 79 3.93 11.81 17.19
C LYS A 79 4.40 12.37 18.55
N ILE A 80 4.53 11.51 19.56
CA ILE A 80 4.86 11.92 20.93
C ILE A 80 6.26 12.53 21.00
N GLU A 81 7.19 12.00 20.23
CA GLU A 81 8.61 12.33 20.36
C GLU A 81 9.06 13.41 19.38
N GLY A 82 8.22 13.77 18.40
CA GLY A 82 8.55 14.74 17.36
C GLY A 82 9.76 14.28 16.52
N THR A 83 9.99 12.97 16.44
CA THR A 83 11.08 12.36 15.71
C THR A 83 10.61 11.97 14.31
N GLU A 84 11.46 12.10 13.31
CA GLU A 84 11.19 11.57 11.96
C GLU A 84 11.45 10.05 11.89
N ASP A 85 12.03 9.48 12.95
CA ASP A 85 12.48 8.09 13.00
C ASP A 85 12.02 7.41 14.31
N PHE A 86 11.15 6.41 14.16
CA PHE A 86 10.69 5.56 15.25
C PHE A 86 11.84 4.77 15.91
N HIS A 87 12.90 4.40 15.19
CA HIS A 87 14.06 3.70 15.78
C HIS A 87 14.91 4.61 16.68
N SER A 88 14.77 5.92 16.50
CA SER A 88 15.37 6.91 17.39
C SER A 88 14.58 7.12 18.68
N SER A 89 13.41 6.49 18.81
CA SER A 89 12.58 6.57 20.02
C SER A 89 13.26 5.98 21.25
N PRO A 90 13.30 6.70 22.38
CA PRO A 90 13.72 6.15 23.67
C PRO A 90 12.95 4.89 24.08
N GLN A 91 11.66 4.80 23.76
CA GLN A 91 10.83 3.62 24.06
C GLN A 91 11.27 2.42 23.22
N PHE A 92 11.55 2.64 21.94
CA PHE A 92 12.08 1.60 21.04
C PHE A 92 13.48 1.13 21.46
N ARG A 93 14.36 2.05 21.89
CA ARG A 93 15.71 1.70 22.37
C ARG A 93 15.71 0.88 23.66
N GLN A 94 14.73 1.11 24.54
CA GLN A 94 14.64 0.42 25.83
C GLN A 94 14.00 -0.97 25.71
N ASN A 95 13.10 -1.17 24.74
CA ASN A 95 12.44 -2.46 24.53
C ASN A 95 12.33 -2.77 23.03
N PRO A 96 13.40 -3.29 22.39
CA PRO A 96 13.51 -3.42 20.93
C PRO A 96 12.66 -4.55 20.35
N ILE A 97 11.66 -5.05 21.08
CA ILE A 97 10.71 -6.04 20.55
C ILE A 97 9.93 -5.34 19.45
N GLN A 98 10.40 -5.52 18.22
CA GLN A 98 9.67 -5.12 17.03
C GLN A 98 8.37 -5.92 17.02
N PRO A 99 7.20 -5.29 17.13
CA PRO A 99 5.98 -6.01 16.89
C PRO A 99 6.07 -6.61 15.48
N THR A 100 5.95 -7.93 15.38
CA THR A 100 6.10 -8.62 14.11
C THR A 100 4.89 -8.31 13.24
N ILE A 101 5.02 -7.35 12.34
CA ILE A 101 4.00 -7.04 11.34
C ILE A 101 4.07 -8.10 10.24
N ARG A 102 3.05 -8.94 10.17
CA ARG A 102 2.88 -9.85 9.04
C ARG A 102 2.16 -9.10 7.92
N LEU A 103 2.85 -8.85 6.81
CA LEU A 103 2.30 -8.11 5.66
C LEU A 103 1.00 -8.73 5.14
N GLU A 104 0.88 -10.06 5.19
CA GLU A 104 -0.33 -10.79 4.80
C GLU A 104 -1.60 -10.33 5.54
N ASN A 105 -1.45 -9.83 6.77
CA ASN A 105 -2.54 -9.34 7.60
C ASN A 105 -2.94 -7.89 7.28
N LEU A 106 -2.13 -7.19 6.48
CA LEU A 106 -2.41 -5.83 6.01
C LEU A 106 -3.11 -5.82 4.64
N LEU A 107 -3.11 -6.96 3.95
CA LEU A 107 -3.78 -7.12 2.67
C LEU A 107 -5.28 -7.41 2.85
N PRO A 108 -6.10 -7.12 1.83
CA PRO A 108 -7.52 -7.47 1.83
C PRO A 108 -7.75 -8.98 1.98
N ASN A 109 -8.97 -9.36 2.36
CA ASN A 109 -9.32 -10.78 2.48
C ASN A 109 -9.40 -11.47 1.12
N ASP A 110 -9.95 -10.78 0.11
CA ASP A 110 -9.97 -11.25 -1.27
C ASP A 110 -8.84 -10.60 -2.07
N LEU A 111 -7.91 -11.44 -2.53
CA LEU A 111 -6.76 -11.03 -3.34
C LEU A 111 -6.95 -11.40 -4.83
N THR A 112 -8.10 -11.95 -5.20
CA THR A 112 -8.35 -12.44 -6.57
C THR A 112 -8.58 -11.31 -7.56
N LEU A 113 -9.13 -10.18 -7.10
CA LEU A 113 -9.39 -9.00 -7.93
C LEU A 113 -8.41 -7.86 -7.62
N PHE A 114 -7.54 -7.58 -8.58
CA PHE A 114 -6.64 -6.44 -8.60
C PHE A 114 -6.52 -5.89 -10.02
N PHE A 115 -6.06 -4.65 -10.12
CA PHE A 115 -5.81 -3.98 -11.38
C PHE A 115 -4.31 -3.75 -11.57
N ARG A 116 -3.83 -3.96 -12.79
CA ARG A 116 -2.43 -3.79 -13.17
C ARG A 116 -2.28 -2.74 -14.27
N TYR A 117 -1.33 -1.83 -14.10
CA TYR A 117 -0.97 -0.88 -15.15
C TYR A 117 0.45 -0.31 -14.96
N LYS A 118 1.00 0.31 -16.01
CA LYS A 118 2.28 1.03 -15.95
C LYS A 118 2.05 2.50 -15.60
N GLY A 119 2.82 3.02 -14.64
CA GLY A 119 2.71 4.38 -14.16
C GLY A 119 4.00 4.89 -13.54
N SER A 120 3.86 5.86 -12.65
CA SER A 120 4.98 6.54 -12.02
C SER A 120 4.98 6.38 -10.50
N LEU A 121 6.05 6.85 -9.89
CA LEU A 121 6.02 7.31 -8.50
C LEU A 121 4.98 8.44 -8.35
N THR A 122 4.33 8.50 -7.20
CA THR A 122 3.33 9.52 -6.86
C THR A 122 3.92 10.74 -6.16
N THR A 123 5.19 10.67 -5.77
CA THR A 123 5.98 11.78 -5.23
C THR A 123 7.10 12.19 -6.19
N PRO A 124 7.57 13.45 -6.15
CA PRO A 124 8.71 13.89 -6.95
C PRO A 124 9.93 12.97 -6.78
N PRO A 125 10.68 12.67 -7.85
CA PRO A 125 10.61 13.26 -9.19
C PRO A 125 9.60 12.59 -10.15
N CYS A 126 8.66 11.78 -9.64
CA CYS A 126 7.58 11.19 -10.43
C CYS A 126 8.06 10.29 -11.59
N TYR A 127 9.17 9.56 -11.43
CA TYR A 127 9.68 8.67 -12.48
C TYR A 127 8.67 7.61 -12.90
N GLU A 128 8.53 7.39 -14.21
CA GLU A 128 7.66 6.38 -14.84
C GLU A 128 8.27 4.97 -14.79
N ALA A 129 8.64 4.54 -13.59
CA ALA A 129 9.33 3.28 -13.33
C ALA A 129 8.44 2.18 -12.74
N VAL A 130 7.15 2.45 -12.55
CA VAL A 130 6.29 1.66 -11.67
C VAL A 130 5.33 0.78 -12.46
N THR A 131 5.31 -0.51 -12.11
CA THR A 131 4.16 -1.38 -12.38
C THR A 131 3.27 -1.39 -11.14
N TRP A 132 2.07 -0.86 -11.28
CA TRP A 132 1.07 -0.81 -10.20
C TRP A 132 0.27 -2.12 -10.16
N LEU A 133 0.02 -2.62 -8.96
CA LEU A 133 -0.93 -3.68 -8.65
C LEU A 133 -1.87 -3.19 -7.55
N VAL A 134 -3.09 -2.79 -7.90
CA VAL A 134 -4.02 -2.16 -6.96
C VAL A 134 -5.16 -3.12 -6.67
N PHE A 135 -5.29 -3.58 -5.42
CA PHE A 135 -6.41 -4.44 -5.03
C PHE A 135 -7.72 -3.69 -5.10
N HIS A 136 -8.77 -4.37 -5.59
CA HIS A 136 -10.12 -3.82 -5.62
C HIS A 136 -10.74 -3.78 -4.22
N ASP A 137 -10.60 -4.87 -3.47
CA ASP A 137 -11.14 -5.00 -2.13
C ASP A 137 -10.30 -4.22 -1.11
N THR A 138 -10.93 -3.80 -0.02
CA THR A 138 -10.34 -2.92 0.99
C THR A 138 -9.88 -3.70 2.23
N THR A 139 -8.94 -3.13 2.96
CA THR A 139 -8.62 -3.51 4.34
C THR A 139 -9.36 -2.59 5.32
N ASP A 140 -9.89 -3.15 6.41
CA ASP A 140 -10.59 -2.37 7.42
C ASP A 140 -9.61 -1.55 8.29
N ILE A 141 -10.01 -0.33 8.63
CA ILE A 141 -9.37 0.49 9.67
C ILE A 141 -10.43 1.09 10.61
N GLY A 142 -10.18 1.04 11.92
CA GLY A 142 -11.07 1.65 12.91
C GLY A 142 -10.97 3.18 12.94
N LEU A 143 -12.03 3.86 13.36
CA LEU A 143 -12.06 5.33 13.51
C LEU A 143 -10.90 5.88 14.36
N LYS A 144 -10.59 5.26 15.50
CA LYS A 144 -9.49 5.69 16.37
C LYS A 144 -8.11 5.42 15.77
N GLN A 145 -8.01 4.36 14.97
CA GLN A 145 -6.76 3.99 14.29
C GLN A 145 -6.43 5.02 13.21
N ILE A 146 -7.37 5.36 12.32
CA ILE A 146 -7.13 6.39 11.31
C ILE A 146 -6.90 7.78 11.92
N GLN A 147 -7.57 8.08 13.04
CA GLN A 147 -7.34 9.33 13.77
C GLN A 147 -5.89 9.47 14.24
N SER A 148 -5.20 8.37 14.55
CA SER A 148 -3.79 8.40 14.94
C SER A 148 -2.89 8.91 13.80
N PHE A 149 -3.21 8.59 12.54
CA PHE A 149 -2.52 9.13 11.37
C PHE A 149 -2.82 10.61 11.14
N ARG A 150 -4.08 11.01 11.30
CA ARG A 150 -4.55 12.40 11.07
C ARG A 150 -3.99 13.41 12.07
N GLU A 151 -3.32 12.93 13.11
CA GLU A 151 -2.69 13.76 14.13
C GLU A 151 -1.16 13.80 13.99
N LEU A 152 -0.60 13.12 12.99
CA LEU A 152 0.82 13.21 12.66
C LEU A 152 1.18 14.62 12.21
N MET A 153 2.37 15.06 12.59
CA MET A 153 2.92 16.36 12.22
C MET A 153 4.20 16.17 11.42
N ASN A 154 4.48 17.11 10.51
CA ASN A 154 5.76 17.18 9.82
C ASN A 154 6.84 17.80 10.75
N SER A 155 8.06 17.92 10.23
CA SER A 155 9.20 18.53 10.96
C SER A 155 8.99 19.99 11.35
N GLU A 156 8.09 20.70 10.67
CA GLU A 156 7.69 22.07 10.98
C GLU A 156 6.55 22.14 12.02
N LYS A 157 6.16 21.00 12.61
CA LYS A 157 5.07 20.84 13.59
C LYS A 157 3.69 21.21 13.03
N VAL A 158 3.52 21.09 11.72
CA VAL A 158 2.24 21.25 11.04
C VAL A 158 1.59 19.89 10.88
N VAL A 159 0.29 19.79 11.21
CA VAL A 159 -0.48 18.56 11.03
C VAL A 159 -0.50 18.17 9.56
N MET A 160 -0.08 16.94 9.28
CA MET A 160 -0.07 16.37 7.93
C MET A 160 -1.49 16.00 7.52
N SER A 161 -1.94 16.59 6.42
CA SER A 161 -3.21 16.28 5.77
C SER A 161 -2.99 16.19 4.27
N ASP A 162 -3.92 15.53 3.57
CA ASP A 162 -3.91 15.34 2.12
C ASP A 162 -2.54 14.87 1.58
N THR A 163 -2.02 13.79 2.16
CA THR A 163 -0.70 13.24 1.80
C THR A 163 -0.71 12.44 0.49
N PHE A 164 -1.69 12.67 -0.38
CA PHE A 164 -1.92 11.98 -1.64
C PHE A 164 -1.82 12.94 -2.83
N ARG A 165 -1.44 12.41 -4.00
CA ARG A 165 -1.43 13.12 -5.27
C ARG A 165 -2.81 13.08 -5.92
N GLN A 166 -3.18 14.16 -6.60
CA GLN A 166 -4.39 14.21 -7.42
C GLN A 166 -4.36 13.19 -8.56
N LEU A 167 -5.53 12.68 -8.93
CA LEU A 167 -5.69 11.74 -10.05
C LEU A 167 -5.05 12.30 -11.33
N GLN A 168 -4.34 11.43 -12.06
CA GLN A 168 -3.70 11.76 -13.32
C GLN A 168 -4.46 11.11 -14.47
N ALA A 169 -4.46 11.77 -15.64
CA ALA A 169 -5.11 11.23 -16.82
C ALA A 169 -4.50 9.88 -17.25
N LEU A 170 -5.35 8.97 -17.75
CA LEU A 170 -4.88 7.67 -18.25
C LEU A 170 -4.00 7.81 -19.50
N ASN A 171 -4.21 8.83 -20.32
CA ASN A 171 -3.44 9.08 -21.56
C ASN A 171 -3.31 7.79 -22.39
N GLU A 172 -4.45 7.17 -22.71
CA GLU A 172 -4.56 5.93 -23.51
C GLU A 172 -3.97 4.65 -22.86
N ARG A 173 -3.37 4.74 -21.67
CA ARG A 173 -2.88 3.56 -20.95
C ARG A 173 -4.02 2.60 -20.65
N ARG A 174 -3.79 1.31 -20.93
CA ARG A 174 -4.71 0.23 -20.58
C ARG A 174 -4.49 -0.17 -19.13
N VAL A 175 -5.59 -0.38 -18.42
CA VAL A 175 -5.62 -0.99 -17.09
C VAL A 175 -6.14 -2.42 -17.25
N GLU A 176 -5.34 -3.38 -16.81
CA GLU A 176 -5.70 -4.80 -16.86
C GLU A 176 -6.33 -5.21 -15.53
N ALA A 177 -7.47 -5.90 -15.56
CA ALA A 177 -8.05 -6.52 -14.37
C ALA A 177 -7.61 -7.98 -14.27
N SER A 178 -7.28 -8.44 -13.08
CA SER A 178 -7.16 -9.87 -12.82
C SER A 178 -8.54 -10.54 -12.95
N ARG A 179 -8.55 -11.81 -13.32
CA ARG A 179 -9.79 -12.58 -13.44
C ARG A 179 -10.36 -12.80 -12.03
N ARG A 180 -11.58 -12.34 -11.73
CA ARG A 180 -12.32 -12.85 -10.57
C ARG A 180 -12.42 -14.37 -10.73
N LEU A 181 -11.97 -15.12 -9.74
CA LEU A 181 -12.10 -16.59 -9.75
C LEU A 181 -13.56 -17.05 -9.57
N SER A 182 -14.49 -16.09 -9.38
CA SER A 182 -15.93 -16.27 -9.34
C SER A 182 -16.61 -15.49 -10.49
N ASP A 183 -16.54 -16.02 -11.71
CA ASP A 183 -17.44 -15.61 -12.79
C ASP A 183 -18.76 -16.42 -12.63
N PRO A 184 -19.94 -15.79 -12.46
CA PRO A 184 -21.21 -16.50 -12.29
C PRO A 184 -21.61 -17.40 -13.47
N MET A 185 -20.92 -17.25 -14.61
CA MET A 185 -21.15 -18.05 -15.82
C MET A 185 -20.66 -19.50 -15.70
N THR A 186 -19.88 -19.84 -14.67
CA THR A 186 -19.53 -21.21 -14.32
C THR A 186 -19.94 -21.44 -12.88
N GLY A 187 -21.01 -22.21 -12.64
CA GLY A 187 -21.61 -22.46 -11.32
C GLY A 187 -20.76 -23.24 -10.31
N ALA A 188 -19.44 -23.01 -10.26
CA ALA A 188 -18.53 -23.55 -9.26
C ALA A 188 -17.85 -22.37 -8.55
N ALA A 189 -18.34 -22.01 -7.37
CA ALA A 189 -17.57 -21.20 -6.43
C ALA A 189 -16.40 -22.06 -5.93
N THR A 190 -15.25 -21.97 -6.59
CA THR A 190 -14.02 -22.56 -6.05
C THR A 190 -13.54 -21.67 -4.91
N HIS A 191 -13.65 -22.16 -3.68
CA HIS A 191 -13.04 -21.53 -2.53
C HIS A 191 -11.51 -21.61 -2.69
N VAL A 192 -10.89 -20.57 -3.25
CA VAL A 192 -9.43 -20.51 -3.39
C VAL A 192 -8.84 -20.07 -2.07
N ASP A 193 -7.97 -20.91 -1.50
CA ASP A 193 -7.33 -20.66 -0.21
C ASP A 193 -6.47 -19.38 -0.23
N ARG A 194 -6.52 -18.59 0.86
CA ARG A 194 -5.79 -17.32 0.99
C ARG A 194 -4.28 -17.52 0.88
N ASN A 195 -3.74 -18.62 1.43
CA ASN A 195 -2.29 -18.91 1.30
C ASN A 195 -1.89 -19.15 -0.15
N HIS A 196 -2.76 -19.82 -0.92
CA HIS A 196 -2.56 -20.00 -2.34
C HIS A 196 -2.58 -18.65 -3.08
N LEU A 197 -3.53 -17.76 -2.75
CA LEU A 197 -3.56 -16.40 -3.33
C LEU A 197 -2.32 -15.57 -2.98
N LEU A 198 -1.83 -15.64 -1.74
CA LEU A 198 -0.60 -14.97 -1.32
C LEU A 198 0.63 -15.51 -2.08
N THR A 199 0.67 -16.83 -2.30
CA THR A 199 1.71 -17.47 -3.11
C THR A 199 1.66 -16.98 -4.55
N HIS A 200 0.47 -16.92 -5.16
CA HIS A 200 0.30 -16.38 -6.52
C HIS A 200 0.67 -14.91 -6.61
N LEU A 201 0.28 -14.08 -5.63
CA LEU A 201 0.68 -12.68 -5.59
C LEU A 201 2.21 -12.55 -5.49
N SER A 202 2.85 -13.34 -4.63
CA SER A 202 4.31 -13.37 -4.50
C SER A 202 4.98 -13.79 -5.81
N LEU A 203 4.42 -14.78 -6.52
CA LEU A 203 4.89 -15.20 -7.83
C LEU A 203 4.68 -14.11 -8.89
N ILE A 204 3.54 -13.41 -8.89
CA ILE A 204 3.26 -12.30 -9.81
C ILE A 204 4.27 -11.18 -9.60
N VAL A 205 4.44 -10.72 -8.36
CA VAL A 205 5.40 -9.66 -8.03
C VAL A 205 6.82 -10.11 -8.39
N SER A 206 7.21 -11.33 -8.03
CA SER A 206 8.50 -11.90 -8.40
C SER A 206 8.68 -11.95 -9.92
N SER A 207 7.66 -12.40 -10.67
CA SER A 207 7.72 -12.53 -12.12
C SER A 207 7.82 -11.16 -12.81
N LEU A 208 7.10 -10.14 -12.33
CA LEU A 208 7.21 -8.77 -12.82
C LEU A 208 8.63 -8.22 -12.63
N LEU A 209 9.32 -8.66 -11.58
CA LEU A 209 10.68 -8.27 -11.26
C LEU A 209 11.74 -9.22 -11.87
N ILE A 210 11.35 -10.34 -12.50
CA ILE A 210 12.29 -11.34 -13.08
C ILE A 210 12.19 -11.38 -14.61
N ILE A 211 11.00 -11.24 -15.19
CA ILE A 211 10.72 -11.42 -16.63
C ILE A 211 11.46 -10.40 -17.51
N THR A 212 11.99 -9.31 -16.96
CA THR A 212 12.74 -8.30 -17.73
C THR A 212 14.26 -8.55 -17.84
N LYS A 213 14.70 -9.80 -17.60
CA LYS A 213 16.09 -10.25 -17.78
C LYS A 213 16.47 -10.71 -19.20
N TYR A 214 15.58 -10.58 -20.19
CA TYR A 214 15.86 -10.93 -21.59
C TYR A 214 15.50 -9.78 -22.52
#